data_AF-Q040A8-F1
#
_entry.id   AF-Q040A8-F1
#
_cell.length_a   1.000
_cell.length_b   1.000
_cell.length_c   1.000
_cell.angle_alpha   90.00
_cell.angle_beta   90.00
_cell.angle_gamma   90.00
#
_symmetry.space_group_name_H-M   'P 1'
#
loop_
_entity.id
_entity.type
_entity.pdbx_description
1 polymer ?
#
loop_
_entity_poly.entity_id
_entity_poly.type
_entity_poly.pdbx_seq_one_letter_code
_entity_poly.pdbx_strand_id
1 'polypeptide(L)'
;MSFFNIFKKKKTTEKNIDAANEPITWKNTTNASDFFEGYNIAITDLESNGEVAAAETLRADKTQLQLDFIERFEKEIHSKTAGIQDIDTRTKIVIDAISSIRKYNSEMPIAVRTRLAQAKKNLIGE
;
A
#
# COMPACT_ATOMS: atom_id res chain seq x y z
N MET A 1 40.21 -41.20 4.19
CA MET A 1 40.28 -40.26 5.34
C MET A 1 39.99 -38.86 4.83
N SER A 2 38.86 -38.32 5.27
CA SER A 2 38.40 -36.91 5.26
C SER A 2 38.35 -36.12 3.93
N PHE A 3 37.13 -36.03 3.39
CA PHE A 3 36.66 -35.04 2.42
C PHE A 3 35.96 -33.89 3.14
N PHE A 4 36.67 -32.96 3.78
CA PHE A 4 36.05 -31.70 4.21
C PHE A 4 37.12 -30.63 4.35
N ASN A 5 37.11 -29.64 3.47
CA ASN A 5 37.36 -28.26 3.89
C ASN A 5 36.72 -27.24 2.92
N ILE A 6 35.54 -26.80 3.35
CA ILE A 6 35.13 -25.40 3.43
C ILE A 6 34.93 -24.70 2.08
N PHE A 7 33.71 -24.86 1.56
CA PHE A 7 33.03 -23.81 0.81
C PHE A 7 33.18 -22.48 1.55
N LYS A 8 34.06 -21.60 1.05
CA LYS A 8 34.06 -20.19 1.41
C LYS A 8 32.72 -19.61 0.96
N LYS A 9 31.81 -19.51 1.93
CA LYS A 9 30.59 -18.71 1.93
C LYS A 9 30.91 -17.36 1.28
N LYS A 10 30.56 -17.18 0.00
CA LYS A 10 30.38 -15.82 -0.54
C LYS A 10 29.23 -15.27 0.28
N LYS A 11 29.53 -14.35 1.18
CA LYS A 11 28.51 -13.46 1.76
C LYS A 11 27.89 -12.75 0.56
N THR A 12 26.71 -13.18 0.17
CA THR A 12 25.82 -12.37 -0.65
C THR A 12 25.57 -11.14 0.19
N THR A 13 26.25 -10.05 -0.14
CA THR A 13 25.91 -8.73 0.38
C THR A 13 24.47 -8.52 -0.04
N GLU A 14 23.55 -8.61 0.93
CA GLU A 14 22.20 -8.10 0.77
C GLU A 14 22.37 -6.67 0.28
N LYS A 15 22.07 -6.44 -1.00
CA LYS A 15 21.81 -5.10 -1.46
C LYS A 15 20.57 -4.68 -0.67
N ASN A 16 20.80 -3.93 0.40
CA ASN A 16 19.88 -2.93 0.86
C ASN A 16 19.73 -1.97 -0.33
N ILE A 17 18.82 -2.31 -1.25
CA ILE A 17 18.34 -1.35 -2.22
C ILE A 17 17.44 -0.47 -1.39
N ASP A 18 18.00 0.65 -0.93
CA ASP A 18 17.24 1.77 -0.43
C ASP A 18 16.11 2.02 -1.42
N ALA A 19 14.88 1.64 -1.06
CA ALA A 19 13.65 1.92 -1.80
C ALA A 19 13.29 3.42 -1.78
N ALA A 20 14.29 4.29 -1.61
CA ALA A 20 14.14 5.71 -1.35
C ALA A 20 14.18 6.58 -2.63
N ASN A 21 14.38 5.98 -3.81
CA ASN A 21 14.56 6.73 -5.08
C ASN A 21 13.64 6.30 -6.23
N GLU A 22 12.60 5.49 -5.98
CA GLU A 22 11.57 5.31 -7.00
C GLU A 22 10.69 6.57 -7.04
N PRO A 23 10.38 7.10 -8.24
CA PRO A 23 9.45 8.22 -8.34
C PRO A 23 8.09 7.80 -7.77
N ILE A 24 7.47 8.69 -6.99
CA ILE A 24 6.11 8.48 -6.50
C ILE A 24 5.16 8.52 -7.70
N THR A 25 4.39 7.46 -7.84
CA THR A 25 3.34 7.26 -8.83
C THR A 25 2.01 7.04 -8.10
N TRP A 26 0.90 7.08 -8.83
CA TRP A 26 -0.40 6.72 -8.27
C TRP A 26 -0.41 5.29 -7.69
N LYS A 27 0.43 4.39 -8.21
CA LYS A 27 0.43 2.97 -7.80
C LYS A 27 1.17 2.72 -6.48
N ASN A 28 2.18 3.54 -6.14
CA ASN A 28 3.01 3.36 -4.94
C ASN A 28 2.77 4.44 -3.86
N THR A 29 1.95 5.46 -4.13
CA THR A 29 1.55 6.49 -3.15
C THR A 29 0.81 5.89 -1.94
N THR A 30 0.81 6.67 -0.85
CA THR A 30 0.01 6.47 0.37
C THR A 30 -1.14 7.48 0.49
N ASN A 31 -1.23 8.45 -0.42
CA ASN A 31 -2.35 9.37 -0.49
C ASN A 31 -3.55 8.71 -1.18
N ALA A 32 -4.70 8.72 -0.50
CA ALA A 32 -5.93 8.13 -1.03
C ALA A 32 -6.41 8.81 -2.31
N SER A 33 -6.42 10.16 -2.39
CA SER A 33 -6.88 10.85 -3.60
C SER A 33 -6.05 10.44 -4.81
N ASP A 34 -4.73 10.51 -4.68
CA ASP A 34 -3.80 10.28 -5.77
C ASP A 34 -3.86 8.83 -6.26
N PHE A 35 -4.04 7.88 -5.34
CA PHE A 35 -4.20 6.46 -5.67
C PHE A 35 -5.50 6.21 -6.46
N PHE A 36 -6.66 6.63 -5.93
CA PHE A 36 -7.96 6.32 -6.52
C PHE A 36 -8.21 7.11 -7.82
N GLU A 37 -7.86 8.40 -7.84
CA GLU A 37 -7.97 9.21 -9.05
C GLU A 37 -6.98 8.75 -10.12
N GLY A 38 -5.73 8.49 -9.73
CA GLY A 38 -4.71 7.99 -10.66
C GLY A 38 -5.03 6.62 -11.25
N TYR A 39 -5.66 5.73 -10.48
CA TYR A 39 -6.18 4.45 -11.00
C TYR A 39 -7.24 4.66 -12.09
N ASN A 40 -8.20 5.57 -11.86
CA ASN A 40 -9.26 5.85 -12.84
C ASN A 40 -8.71 6.54 -14.10
N ILE A 41 -7.74 7.45 -13.93
CA ILE A 41 -7.03 8.08 -15.06
C ILE A 41 -6.28 7.01 -15.86
N ALA A 42 -5.53 6.12 -15.20
CA ALA A 42 -4.78 5.07 -15.87
C ALA A 42 -5.68 4.14 -16.72
N ILE A 43 -6.87 3.79 -16.21
CA ILE A 43 -7.86 3.06 -17.01
C ILE A 43 -8.32 3.88 -18.21
N THR A 44 -8.68 5.14 -18.00
CA THR A 44 -9.18 6.03 -19.06
C THR A 44 -8.15 6.22 -20.17
N ASP A 45 -6.88 6.38 -19.80
CA ASP A 45 -5.77 6.53 -20.75
C ASP A 45 -5.56 5.27 -21.58
N LEU A 46 -5.58 4.08 -20.94
CA LEU A 46 -5.47 2.80 -21.64
C LEU A 46 -6.62 2.60 -22.64
N GLU A 47 -7.85 2.94 -22.25
CA GLU A 47 -9.00 2.85 -23.15
C GLU A 47 -8.91 3.85 -24.32
N SER A 48 -8.49 5.09 -24.02
CA SER A 48 -8.32 6.14 -25.04
C SER A 48 -7.22 5.80 -26.05
N ASN A 49 -6.21 5.05 -25.63
CA ASN A 49 -5.12 4.56 -26.47
C ASN A 49 -5.47 3.26 -27.22
N GLY A 50 -6.67 2.71 -27.04
CA GLY A 50 -7.11 1.46 -27.65
C GLY A 50 -6.56 0.20 -26.98
N GLU A 51 -5.90 0.32 -25.83
CA GLU A 51 -5.30 -0.77 -25.06
C GLU A 51 -6.33 -1.44 -24.13
N VAL A 52 -7.48 -1.83 -24.67
CA VAL A 52 -8.61 -2.37 -23.89
C VAL A 52 -8.23 -3.59 -23.05
N ALA A 53 -7.38 -4.48 -23.57
CA ALA A 53 -6.92 -5.65 -22.83
C ALA A 53 -6.09 -5.28 -21.58
N ALA A 54 -5.29 -4.22 -21.66
CA ALA A 54 -4.51 -3.71 -20.53
C ALA A 54 -5.44 -3.04 -19.50
N ALA A 55 -6.44 -2.28 -19.95
CA ALA A 55 -7.45 -1.68 -19.07
C ALA A 55 -8.23 -2.76 -18.30
N GLU A 56 -8.66 -3.84 -18.97
CA GLU A 56 -9.35 -4.96 -18.32
C GLU A 56 -8.45 -5.73 -17.34
N THR A 57 -7.18 -5.92 -17.68
CA THR A 57 -6.21 -6.51 -16.74
C THR A 57 -6.07 -5.64 -15.50
N LEU A 58 -5.97 -4.33 -15.67
CA LEU A 58 -5.90 -3.38 -14.55
C LEU A 58 -7.17 -3.39 -13.68
N ARG A 59 -8.35 -3.55 -14.30
CA ARG A 59 -9.63 -3.75 -13.60
C ARG A 59 -9.67 -5.04 -12.80
N ALA A 60 -9.16 -6.13 -13.36
CA ALA A 60 -9.08 -7.42 -12.68
C ALA A 60 -8.19 -7.32 -11.43
N ASP A 61 -7.09 -6.56 -11.50
CA ASP A 61 -6.15 -6.37 -10.40
C ASP A 61 -6.61 -5.36 -9.35
N LYS A 62 -7.75 -4.66 -9.56
CA LYS A 62 -8.26 -3.59 -8.68
C LYS A 62 -8.23 -3.96 -7.20
N THR A 63 -8.70 -5.15 -6.86
CA THR A 63 -8.79 -5.59 -5.46
C THR A 63 -7.40 -5.72 -4.85
N GLN A 64 -6.45 -6.36 -5.54
CA GLN A 64 -5.10 -6.52 -5.04
C GLN A 64 -4.40 -5.16 -4.88
N LEU A 65 -4.54 -4.28 -5.87
CA LEU A 65 -3.98 -2.93 -5.82
C LEU A 65 -4.49 -2.14 -4.60
N GLN A 66 -5.78 -2.26 -4.28
CA GLN A 66 -6.36 -1.63 -3.10
C GLN A 66 -5.84 -2.24 -1.79
N LEU A 67 -5.60 -3.55 -1.74
CA LEU A 67 -5.00 -4.21 -0.57
C LEU A 67 -3.56 -3.74 -0.36
N ASP A 68 -2.76 -3.71 -1.42
CA ASP A 68 -1.37 -3.23 -1.38
C ASP A 68 -1.30 -1.76 -0.94
N PHE A 69 -2.25 -0.94 -1.41
CA PHE A 69 -2.38 0.44 -0.96
C PHE A 69 -2.67 0.52 0.55
N ILE A 70 -3.61 -0.27 1.07
CA ILE A 70 -3.91 -0.28 2.52
C ILE A 70 -2.68 -0.68 3.34
N GLU A 71 -1.86 -1.62 2.87
CA GLU A 71 -0.63 -2.01 3.58
C GLU A 71 0.39 -0.88 3.67
N ARG A 72 0.63 -0.15 2.56
CA ARG A 72 1.52 1.02 2.58
C ARG A 72 0.95 2.15 3.42
N PHE A 73 -0.34 2.40 3.29
CA PHE A 73 -1.07 3.38 4.08
C PHE A 73 -0.98 3.09 5.58
N GLU A 74 -1.17 1.84 6.00
CA GLU A 74 -1.08 1.45 7.42
C GLU A 74 0.32 1.72 7.98
N LYS A 75 1.38 1.36 7.24
CA LYS A 75 2.77 1.63 7.64
C LYS A 75 3.02 3.14 7.80
N GLU A 76 2.52 3.94 6.89
CA GLU A 76 2.65 5.40 6.92
C GLU A 76 1.94 6.02 8.13
N ILE A 77 0.69 5.61 8.40
CA ILE A 77 -0.06 6.11 9.57
C ILE A 77 0.58 5.64 10.86
N HIS A 78 1.04 4.38 10.94
CA HIS A 78 1.79 3.89 12.09
C HIS A 78 3.04 4.76 12.34
N SER A 79 3.82 5.05 11.29
CA SER A 79 5.00 5.91 11.41
C SER A 79 4.65 7.34 11.88
N LYS A 80 3.56 7.92 11.36
CA LYS A 80 3.09 9.26 11.76
C LYS A 80 2.58 9.32 13.20
N THR A 81 2.04 8.21 13.70
CA THR A 81 1.41 8.15 15.02
C THR A 81 2.31 7.58 16.11
N ALA A 82 3.44 6.94 15.76
CA ALA A 82 4.32 6.25 16.71
C ALA A 82 4.86 7.17 17.83
N GLY A 83 5.03 8.46 17.57
CA GLY A 83 5.51 9.45 18.56
C GLY A 83 4.41 10.15 19.35
N ILE A 84 3.13 9.87 19.08
CA ILE A 84 2.01 10.58 19.70
C ILE A 84 1.60 9.86 20.99
N GLN A 85 1.84 10.51 22.12
CA GLN A 85 1.50 9.98 23.45
C GLN A 85 0.01 10.11 23.79
N ASP A 86 -0.64 11.17 23.30
CA ASP A 86 -2.07 11.39 23.53
C ASP A 86 -2.92 10.43 22.68
N ILE A 87 -3.65 9.56 23.36
CA ILE A 87 -4.47 8.51 22.74
C ILE A 87 -5.60 9.12 21.92
N ASP A 88 -6.21 10.21 22.38
CA ASP A 88 -7.32 10.85 21.68
C ASP A 88 -6.86 11.49 20.37
N THR A 89 -5.75 12.23 20.42
CA THR A 89 -5.10 12.78 19.21
C THR A 89 -4.71 11.67 18.24
N ARG A 90 -4.08 10.60 18.73
CA ARG A 90 -3.69 9.46 17.88
C ARG A 90 -4.90 8.83 17.20
N THR A 91 -5.94 8.55 17.98
CA THR A 91 -7.17 7.91 17.50
C THR A 91 -7.87 8.79 16.46
N LYS A 92 -7.93 10.11 16.70
CA LYS A 92 -8.48 11.07 15.74
C LYS A 92 -7.75 11.04 14.40
N ILE A 93 -6.42 11.07 14.40
CA ILE A 93 -5.61 10.99 13.18
C ILE A 93 -5.90 9.71 12.41
N VAL A 94 -5.98 8.57 13.11
CA VAL A 94 -6.31 7.28 12.48
C VAL A 94 -7.71 7.31 11.89
N ILE A 95 -8.72 7.83 12.60
CA ILE A 95 -10.10 7.91 12.11
C ILE A 95 -10.19 8.81 10.87
N ASP A 96 -9.54 9.98 10.89
CA ASP A 96 -9.53 10.92 9.77
C ASP A 96 -8.87 10.29 8.54
N ALA A 97 -7.75 9.59 8.74
CA ALA A 97 -7.05 8.89 7.67
C ALA A 97 -7.87 7.72 7.08
N ILE A 98 -8.51 6.90 7.91
CA ILE A 98 -9.39 5.81 7.44
C ILE A 98 -10.62 6.38 6.71
N SER A 99 -11.13 7.52 7.16
CA SER A 99 -12.29 8.18 6.54
C SER A 99 -11.95 8.74 5.16
N SER A 100 -10.72 9.18 4.93
CA SER A 100 -10.28 9.62 3.60
C SER A 100 -10.34 8.46 2.58
N ILE A 101 -9.94 7.25 2.96
CA ILE A 101 -10.04 6.07 2.08
C ILE A 101 -11.50 5.80 1.70
N ARG A 102 -12.42 5.86 2.67
CA ARG A 102 -13.85 5.63 2.43
C ARG A 102 -14.47 6.69 1.51
N LYS A 103 -13.99 7.93 1.57
CA LYS A 103 -14.44 9.03 0.70
C LYS A 103 -14.14 8.73 -0.77
N TYR A 104 -12.95 8.23 -1.07
CA TYR A 104 -12.50 7.97 -2.44
C TYR A 104 -12.82 6.55 -2.93
N ASN A 105 -13.23 5.64 -2.03
CA ASN A 105 -13.56 4.26 -2.35
C ASN A 105 -14.91 3.85 -1.72
N SER A 106 -15.99 4.47 -2.21
CA SER A 106 -17.36 4.23 -1.73
C SER A 106 -17.81 2.79 -1.97
N GLU A 107 -17.42 2.20 -3.10
CA GLU A 107 -17.81 0.85 -3.53
C GLU A 107 -16.69 -0.18 -3.29
N MET A 108 -16.09 -0.18 -2.10
CA MET A 108 -15.06 -1.15 -1.74
C MET A 108 -15.56 -2.60 -1.77
N PRO A 109 -14.80 -3.54 -2.37
CA PRO A 109 -15.01 -4.97 -2.17
C PRO A 109 -14.93 -5.38 -0.70
N ILE A 110 -15.61 -6.48 -0.34
CA ILE A 110 -15.66 -6.98 1.05
C ILE A 110 -14.24 -7.23 1.60
N ALA A 111 -13.36 -7.84 0.82
CA ALA A 111 -11.98 -8.10 1.23
C ALA A 111 -11.23 -6.81 1.63
N VAL A 112 -11.42 -5.74 0.86
CA VAL A 112 -10.80 -4.43 1.11
C VAL A 112 -11.40 -3.77 2.36
N ARG A 113 -12.72 -3.85 2.54
CA ARG A 113 -13.40 -3.38 3.77
C ARG A 113 -12.86 -4.08 5.02
N THR A 114 -12.73 -5.40 4.95
CA THR A 114 -12.19 -6.22 6.05
C THR A 114 -10.75 -5.83 6.36
N ARG A 115 -9.89 -5.71 5.34
CA ARG A 115 -8.49 -5.32 5.51
C ARG A 115 -8.35 -3.91 6.10
N LEU A 116 -9.20 -2.97 5.67
CA LEU A 116 -9.24 -1.60 6.21
C LEU A 116 -9.69 -1.56 7.67
N ALA A 117 -10.68 -2.38 8.04
CA ALA A 117 -11.11 -2.52 9.43
C ALA A 117 -10.00 -3.10 10.30
N GLN A 118 -9.27 -4.11 9.82
CA GLN A 118 -8.11 -4.67 10.50
C GLN A 118 -7.00 -3.63 10.65
N ALA A 119 -6.69 -2.85 9.61
CA ALA A 119 -5.71 -1.77 9.67
C ALA A 119 -6.08 -0.75 10.76
N LYS A 120 -7.35 -0.32 10.79
CA LYS A 120 -7.85 0.59 11.83
C LYS A 120 -7.62 0.01 13.23
N LYS A 121 -7.97 -1.26 13.44
CA LYS A 121 -7.78 -1.94 14.74
C LYS A 121 -6.30 -1.95 15.15
N ASN A 122 -5.41 -2.36 14.23
CA ASN A 122 -3.98 -2.40 14.46
C ASN A 122 -3.39 -1.02 14.83
N LEU A 123 -3.85 0.04 14.14
CA LEU A 123 -3.37 1.40 14.35
C LEU A 123 -3.83 2.03 15.67
N ILE A 124 -5.02 1.67 16.16
CA ILE A 124 -5.53 2.18 17.44
C ILE A 124 -4.89 1.40 18.61
N GLY A 125 -4.54 0.13 18.39
CA GLY A 125 -3.91 -0.73 19.39
C GLY A 125 -4.89 -1.43 20.32
N GLU A 126 -6.05 -1.84 19.79
CA GLU A 126 -7.05 -2.67 20.50
C GLU A 126 -6.76 -4.17 20.43
#